data_AF-A0AAU8LP96-F1
#
_entry.id   AF-A0AAU8LP96-F1
#
_cell.length_a   1.000
_cell.length_b   1.000
_cell.length_c   1.000
_cell.angle_alpha   90.00
_cell.angle_beta   90.00
_cell.angle_gamma   90.00
#
_symmetry.space_group_name_H-M   'P 1'
#
loop_
_entity.id
_entity.type
_entity.pdbx_description
1 polymer ?
#
loop_
_entity_poly.entity_id
_entity_poly.type
_entity_poly.pdbx_seq_one_letter_code
_entity_poly.pdbx_strand_id
1 'polypeptide(L)'
;MPATFSCSNPLKLLDVLRAETHQLHGQIEKRMPFFSSSLDAALYLRLLQAYYGFYLPLESALRSSALVPSELIPHERVKIPVLLDDLRALGMTEQDIERLELCSQLPVVDSPGACLGVLYVLEGATLGGQVLRRQVEKRLGLDERTGAAFLDVYGADTGPRWKAFLNYLDNVQSDVVFSAAAAKAAHSTFACFEHWLDGQEVLL
;
A
#
# COMPACT_ATOMS: atom_id res chain seq x y z
N MET A 1 -25.63 -32.51 -32.53
CA MET A 1 -25.59 -31.58 -31.38
C MET A 1 -24.15 -31.47 -30.93
N PRO A 2 -23.40 -30.39 -31.19
CA PRO A 2 -22.19 -30.14 -30.43
C PRO A 2 -22.56 -29.38 -29.15
N ALA A 3 -22.03 -29.85 -28.02
CA ALA A 3 -22.14 -29.17 -26.74
C ALA A 3 -21.42 -27.83 -26.86
N THR A 4 -22.16 -26.75 -26.63
CA THR A 4 -21.61 -25.41 -26.44
C THR A 4 -20.83 -25.40 -25.13
N PHE A 5 -19.51 -25.40 -25.22
CA PHE A 5 -18.67 -24.99 -24.10
C PHE A 5 -19.06 -23.55 -23.75
N SER A 6 -19.72 -23.39 -22.61
CA SER A 6 -19.98 -22.07 -22.04
C SER A 6 -18.61 -21.51 -21.65
N CYS A 7 -18.06 -20.63 -22.49
CA CYS A 7 -16.85 -19.89 -22.19
C CYS A 7 -17.26 -18.89 -21.11
N SER A 8 -17.10 -19.27 -19.83
CA SER A 8 -17.20 -18.32 -18.73
C SER A 8 -16.23 -17.19 -19.01
N ASN A 9 -16.76 -15.98 -19.16
CA ASN A 9 -15.95 -14.78 -19.37
C ASN A 9 -14.86 -14.77 -18.29
N PRO A 10 -13.58 -14.63 -18.63
CA PRO A 10 -12.53 -14.62 -17.63
C PRO A 10 -12.85 -13.54 -16.60
N LEU A 11 -12.71 -13.87 -15.31
CA LEU A 11 -12.94 -12.91 -14.23
C LEU A 11 -12.07 -11.69 -14.46
N LYS A 12 -12.67 -10.51 -14.29
CA LYS A 12 -11.92 -9.26 -14.37
C LYS A 12 -10.86 -9.22 -13.27
N LEU A 13 -9.72 -8.63 -13.58
CA LEU A 13 -8.60 -8.52 -12.65
C LEU A 13 -9.01 -7.93 -11.29
N LEU A 14 -9.86 -6.90 -11.30
CA LEU A 14 -10.37 -6.28 -10.07
C LEU A 14 -11.10 -7.27 -9.16
N ASP A 15 -11.93 -8.15 -9.73
CA ASP A 15 -12.68 -9.13 -8.95
C ASP A 15 -11.75 -10.18 -8.35
N VAL A 16 -10.73 -10.60 -9.11
CA VAL A 16 -9.66 -11.49 -8.61
C VAL A 16 -8.94 -10.84 -7.43
N LEU A 17 -8.43 -9.61 -7.58
CA LEU A 17 -7.69 -8.92 -6.53
C LEU A 17 -8.54 -8.74 -5.25
N ARG A 18 -9.82 -8.38 -5.38
CA ARG A 18 -10.73 -8.28 -4.23
C ARG A 18 -10.90 -9.61 -3.50
N ALA A 19 -11.18 -10.68 -4.24
CA ALA A 19 -11.40 -12.00 -3.66
C ALA A 19 -10.14 -12.50 -2.93
N GLU A 20 -8.99 -12.34 -3.56
CA GLU A 20 -7.70 -12.83 -3.08
C GLU A 20 -7.19 -12.04 -1.85
N THR A 21 -7.41 -10.71 -1.79
CA THR A 21 -6.82 -9.89 -0.71
C THR A 21 -7.77 -9.56 0.45
N HIS A 22 -9.08 -9.84 0.35
CA HIS A 22 -10.06 -9.40 1.35
C HIS A 22 -9.73 -9.88 2.77
N GLN A 23 -9.38 -11.16 2.91
CA GLN A 23 -9.02 -11.71 4.22
C GLN A 23 -7.70 -11.14 4.75
N LEU A 24 -6.69 -10.98 3.88
CA LEU A 24 -5.38 -10.45 4.25
C LEU A 24 -5.48 -9.02 4.79
N HIS A 25 -6.26 -8.16 4.13
CA HIS A 25 -6.54 -6.81 4.61
C HIS A 25 -7.14 -6.81 6.02
N GLY A 26 -8.18 -7.63 6.24
CA GLY A 26 -8.82 -7.72 7.56
C GLY A 26 -7.95 -8.36 8.65
N GLN A 27 -6.95 -9.16 8.29
CA GLN A 27 -5.98 -9.73 9.24
C GLN A 27 -4.98 -8.68 9.71
N ILE A 28 -4.31 -7.99 8.77
CA ILE A 28 -3.32 -6.97 9.13
C ILE A 28 -3.97 -5.80 9.88
N GLU A 29 -5.16 -5.35 9.47
CA GLU A 29 -5.88 -4.24 10.11
C GLU A 29 -6.10 -4.48 11.62
N LYS A 30 -6.39 -5.72 12.02
CA LYS A 30 -6.60 -6.09 13.44
C LYS A 30 -5.33 -6.01 14.28
N ARG A 31 -4.17 -6.14 13.64
CA ARG A 31 -2.85 -6.08 14.29
C ARG A 31 -2.29 -4.65 14.33
N MET A 32 -2.88 -3.71 13.60
CA MET A 32 -2.42 -2.33 13.60
C MET A 32 -2.77 -1.61 14.91
N PRO A 33 -1.88 -0.78 15.47
CA PRO A 33 -2.09 -0.18 16.78
C PRO A 33 -3.08 1.00 16.77
N PHE A 34 -3.55 1.48 15.60
CA PHE A 34 -4.33 2.72 15.48
C PHE A 34 -5.58 2.80 16.36
N PHE A 35 -6.22 1.66 16.63
CA PHE A 35 -7.42 1.59 17.49
C PHE A 35 -7.12 1.08 18.90
N SER A 36 -5.88 0.65 19.18
CA SER A 36 -5.45 0.15 20.49
C SER A 36 -5.28 1.27 21.50
N SER A 37 -5.55 1.01 22.79
CA SER A 37 -5.18 1.92 23.89
C SER A 37 -3.67 2.12 24.04
N SER A 38 -2.85 1.25 23.45
CA SER A 38 -1.38 1.36 23.47
C SER A 38 -0.81 2.35 22.48
N LEU A 39 -1.61 2.95 21.59
CA LEU A 39 -1.11 3.97 20.66
C LEU A 39 -0.71 5.25 21.40
N ASP A 40 0.59 5.50 21.43
CA ASP A 40 1.21 6.74 21.87
C ASP A 40 2.10 7.35 20.76
N ALA A 41 2.69 8.51 21.03
CA ALA A 41 3.54 9.21 20.06
C ALA A 41 4.80 8.41 19.68
N ALA A 42 5.36 7.62 20.61
CA ALA A 42 6.56 6.84 20.37
C ALA A 42 6.27 5.64 19.45
N LEU A 43 5.18 4.92 19.69
CA LEU A 43 4.71 3.84 18.82
C LEU A 43 4.31 4.38 17.44
N TYR A 44 3.66 5.54 17.37
CA TYR A 44 3.33 6.16 16.09
C TYR A 44 4.57 6.56 15.27
N LEU A 45 5.57 7.16 15.91
CA LEU A 45 6.84 7.48 15.25
C LEU A 45 7.53 6.21 14.73
N ARG A 46 7.64 5.16 15.55
CA ARG A 46 8.19 3.86 15.10
C ARG A 46 7.39 3.27 13.94
N LEU A 47 6.07 3.42 13.94
CA LEU A 47 5.22 2.97 12.84
C LEU A 47 5.53 3.71 11.53
N LEU A 48 5.70 5.04 11.57
CA LEU A 48 6.09 5.80 10.37
C LEU A 48 7.52 5.49 9.90
N GLN A 49 8.44 5.22 10.82
CA GLN A 49 9.80 4.73 10.48
C GLN A 49 9.72 3.38 9.76
N ALA A 50 8.93 2.44 10.27
CA ALA A 50 8.71 1.14 9.65
C ALA A 50 8.02 1.28 8.28
N TYR A 51 7.04 2.18 8.16
CA TYR A 51 6.40 2.49 6.87
C TYR A 51 7.42 3.03 5.86
N TYR A 52 8.24 4.00 6.25
CA TYR A 52 9.32 4.52 5.41
C TYR A 52 10.27 3.41 4.96
N GLY A 53 10.72 2.56 5.89
CA GLY A 53 11.62 1.44 5.62
C GLY A 53 11.06 0.45 4.60
N PHE A 54 9.73 0.27 4.54
CA PHE A 54 9.08 -0.59 3.56
C PHE A 54 8.78 0.11 2.23
N TYR A 55 8.17 1.30 2.29
CA TYR A 55 7.72 2.03 1.11
C TYR A 55 8.89 2.49 0.25
N LEU A 56 10.02 2.90 0.84
CA LEU A 56 11.13 3.48 0.08
C LEU A 56 11.69 2.50 -0.97
N PRO A 57 12.14 1.29 -0.60
CA PRO A 57 12.69 0.37 -1.58
C PRO A 57 11.60 -0.20 -2.50
N LEU A 58 10.34 -0.33 -2.05
CA LEU A 58 9.24 -0.82 -2.88
C LEU A 58 8.82 0.18 -3.97
N GLU A 59 8.65 1.46 -3.62
CA GLU A 59 8.35 2.52 -4.58
C GLU A 59 9.51 2.73 -5.56
N SER A 60 10.76 2.58 -5.09
CA SER A 60 11.95 2.60 -5.96
C SER A 60 11.93 1.48 -7.00
N ALA A 61 11.56 0.27 -6.59
CA ALA A 61 11.42 -0.87 -7.49
C ALA A 61 10.31 -0.67 -8.53
N LEU A 62 9.14 -0.15 -8.12
CA LEU A 62 8.04 0.19 -9.04
C LEU A 62 8.43 1.30 -10.01
N ARG A 63 9.04 2.38 -9.51
CA ARG A 63 9.45 3.53 -10.32
C ARG A 63 10.51 3.18 -11.36
N SER A 64 11.40 2.24 -11.02
CA SER A 64 12.47 1.78 -11.93
C SER A 64 11.99 0.71 -12.92
N SER A 65 10.79 0.16 -12.71
CA SER A 65 10.24 -0.89 -13.56
C SER A 65 9.59 -0.31 -14.82
N ALA A 66 10.07 -0.75 -15.99
CA ALA A 66 9.42 -0.47 -17.28
C ALA A 66 8.11 -1.26 -17.49
N LEU A 67 7.72 -2.09 -16.50
CA LEU A 67 6.56 -2.98 -16.57
C LEU A 67 5.30 -2.35 -15.96
N VAL A 68 5.43 -1.22 -15.25
CA VAL A 68 4.25 -0.45 -14.80
C VAL A 68 3.54 0.10 -16.03
N PRO A 69 2.22 -0.16 -16.20
CA PRO A 69 1.50 0.35 -17.36
C PRO A 69 1.56 1.87 -17.48
N SER A 70 1.79 2.37 -18.69
CA SER A 70 2.04 3.80 -18.95
C SER A 70 0.87 4.72 -18.59
N GLU A 71 -0.36 4.19 -18.57
CA GLU A 71 -1.57 4.89 -18.15
C GLU A 71 -1.58 5.20 -16.65
N LEU A 72 -0.82 4.43 -15.86
CA LEU A 72 -0.62 4.66 -14.45
C LEU A 72 0.65 5.48 -14.29
N ILE A 73 0.52 6.80 -14.34
CA ILE A 73 1.63 7.75 -14.19
C ILE A 73 2.37 7.46 -12.85
N PRO A 74 3.56 6.81 -12.87
CA PRO A 74 4.12 6.23 -11.64
C PRO A 74 4.57 7.31 -10.64
N HIS A 75 5.06 8.45 -11.14
CA HIS A 75 5.57 9.53 -10.31
C HIS A 75 4.48 10.24 -9.49
N GLU A 76 3.21 10.18 -9.92
CA GLU A 76 2.10 10.74 -9.14
C GLU A 76 1.62 9.80 -8.02
N ARG A 77 2.16 8.59 -7.95
CA ARG A 77 1.78 7.58 -6.96
C ARG A 77 2.88 7.34 -5.93
N VAL A 78 3.89 8.21 -5.88
CA VAL A 78 4.99 8.16 -4.92
C VAL A 78 4.54 8.82 -3.62
N LYS A 79 4.57 8.09 -2.50
CA LYS A 79 4.18 8.60 -1.17
C LYS A 79 5.38 8.97 -0.31
N ILE A 80 6.59 8.57 -0.70
CA ILE A 80 7.81 8.77 0.10
C ILE A 80 8.08 10.22 0.52
N PRO A 81 7.94 11.24 -0.35
CA PRO A 81 8.13 12.63 0.07
C PRO A 81 7.23 13.01 1.25
N VAL A 82 5.98 12.53 1.27
CA VAL A 82 5.02 12.79 2.35
C VAL A 82 5.44 12.10 3.65
N LEU A 83 5.94 10.85 3.58
CA LEU A 83 6.51 10.17 4.75
C LEU A 83 7.71 10.91 5.33
N LEU A 84 8.60 11.39 4.46
CA LEU A 84 9.78 12.17 4.90
C LEU A 84 9.36 13.44 5.62
N ASP A 85 8.35 14.15 5.11
CA ASP A 85 7.83 15.36 5.74
C ASP A 85 7.21 15.06 7.10
N ASP A 86 6.49 13.95 7.24
CA ASP A 86 5.95 13.51 8.54
C ASP A 86 7.06 13.16 9.53
N LEU A 87 8.07 12.40 9.12
CA LEU A 87 9.20 12.03 9.99
C LEU A 87 9.94 13.28 10.50
N ARG A 88 10.12 14.29 9.65
CA ARG A 88 10.69 15.60 10.03
C ARG A 88 9.79 16.36 10.99
N ALA A 89 8.48 16.40 10.72
CA ALA A 89 7.51 17.05 11.60
C ALA A 89 7.48 16.41 13.00
N LEU A 90 7.73 15.11 13.08
CA LEU A 90 7.87 14.35 14.33
C LEU A 90 9.27 14.46 14.98
N GLY A 91 10.15 15.30 14.44
CA GLY A 91 11.42 15.67 15.06
C GLY A 91 12.63 14.81 14.65
N MET A 92 12.52 13.97 13.63
CA MET A 92 13.69 13.27 13.10
C MET A 92 14.59 14.21 12.28
N THR A 93 15.90 14.10 12.46
CA THR A 93 16.87 14.76 11.60
C THR A 93 17.12 13.95 10.34
N GLU A 94 17.72 14.55 9.30
CA GLU A 94 18.13 13.82 8.10
C GLU A 94 19.08 12.66 8.44
N GLN A 95 19.99 12.84 9.41
CA GLN A 95 20.90 11.78 9.85
C GLN A 95 20.17 10.61 10.51
N ASP A 96 19.07 10.88 11.22
CA ASP A 96 18.25 9.81 11.80
C ASP A 96 17.52 9.04 10.70
N ILE A 97 16.97 9.75 9.71
CA ILE A 97 16.25 9.16 8.58
C ILE A 97 17.17 8.32 7.70
N GLU A 98 18.39 8.79 7.41
CA GLU A 98 19.41 8.06 6.63
C GLU A 98 19.84 6.74 7.29
N ARG A 99 19.68 6.63 8.62
CA ARG A 99 20.04 5.43 9.39
C ARG A 99 18.89 4.45 9.57
N LEU A 100 17.68 4.79 9.12
CA LEU A 100 16.52 3.90 9.23
C LEU A 100 16.78 2.61 8.44
N GLU A 101 16.40 1.50 9.06
CA GLU A 101 16.45 0.20 8.41
C GLU A 101 15.49 0.16 7.23
N LEU A 102 15.93 -0.42 6.12
CA LEU A 102 15.13 -0.60 4.92
C LEU A 102 14.79 -2.08 4.74
N CYS A 103 13.54 -2.34 4.38
CA CYS A 103 13.07 -3.69 4.12
C CYS A 103 13.79 -4.27 2.89
N SER A 104 14.49 -5.39 3.08
CA SER A 104 15.18 -6.10 2.00
C SER A 104 14.32 -7.20 1.37
N GLN A 105 13.26 -7.62 2.04
CA GLN A 105 12.34 -8.66 1.58
C GLN A 105 11.06 -8.04 1.02
N LEU A 106 11.09 -7.75 -0.28
CA LEU A 106 9.99 -7.10 -0.99
C LEU A 106 9.23 -8.05 -1.90
N PRO A 107 7.95 -7.75 -2.24
CA PRO A 107 7.27 -8.44 -3.32
C PRO A 107 8.01 -8.25 -4.65
N VAL A 108 7.99 -9.29 -5.48
CA VAL A 108 8.60 -9.24 -6.81
C VAL A 108 7.73 -8.43 -7.77
N VAL A 109 8.36 -7.54 -8.55
CA VAL A 109 7.73 -6.69 -9.58
C VAL A 109 8.24 -7.00 -10.99
N ASP A 110 8.17 -8.28 -11.38
CA ASP A 110 8.78 -8.85 -12.60
C ASP A 110 7.84 -8.93 -13.82
N SER A 111 6.60 -8.47 -13.68
CA SER A 111 5.60 -8.46 -14.74
C SER A 111 4.62 -7.29 -14.57
N PRO A 112 3.90 -6.88 -15.63
CA PRO A 112 2.87 -5.85 -15.50
C PRO A 112 1.75 -6.26 -14.52
N GLY A 113 1.36 -7.54 -14.52
CA GLY A 113 0.42 -8.09 -13.55
C GLY A 113 0.93 -7.93 -12.12
N ALA A 114 2.18 -8.32 -11.85
CA ALA A 114 2.78 -8.14 -10.53
C ALA A 114 2.81 -6.67 -10.09
N CYS A 115 3.16 -5.74 -10.99
CA CYS A 115 3.13 -4.30 -10.70
C CYS A 115 1.73 -3.82 -10.29
N LEU A 116 0.68 -4.26 -11.00
CA LEU A 116 -0.70 -3.92 -10.65
C LEU A 116 -1.14 -4.52 -9.32
N GLY A 117 -0.70 -5.73 -9.00
CA GLY A 117 -0.94 -6.36 -7.70
C GLY A 117 -0.36 -5.55 -6.54
N VAL A 118 0.90 -5.12 -6.65
CA VAL A 118 1.54 -4.25 -5.64
C VAL A 118 0.83 -2.91 -5.55
N LEU A 119 0.59 -2.24 -6.68
CA LEU A 119 -0.08 -0.93 -6.72
C LEU A 119 -1.48 -0.99 -6.11
N TYR A 120 -2.22 -2.09 -6.31
CA TYR A 120 -3.53 -2.27 -5.70
C TYR A 120 -3.48 -2.23 -4.18
N VAL A 121 -2.47 -2.87 -3.57
CA VAL A 121 -2.30 -2.83 -2.12
C VAL A 121 -1.93 -1.42 -1.64
N LEU A 122 -0.97 -0.75 -2.29
CA LEU A 122 -0.52 0.59 -1.88
C LEU A 122 -1.59 1.68 -2.06
N GLU A 123 -2.32 1.66 -3.18
CA GLU A 123 -3.41 2.61 -3.43
C GLU A 123 -4.61 2.32 -2.51
N GLY A 124 -4.89 1.05 -2.22
CA GLY A 124 -5.90 0.64 -1.23
C GLY A 124 -5.54 1.13 0.18
N ALA A 125 -4.29 1.00 0.59
CA ALA A 125 -3.80 1.50 1.88
C ALA A 125 -3.95 3.02 2.00
N THR A 126 -3.77 3.77 0.91
CA THR A 126 -3.97 5.22 0.88
C THR A 126 -5.43 5.60 1.17
N LEU A 127 -6.40 4.83 0.65
CA LEU A 127 -7.82 5.01 1.01
C LEU A 127 -8.06 4.69 2.49
N GLY A 128 -7.47 3.62 3.01
CA GLY A 128 -7.57 3.23 4.42
C GLY A 128 -7.03 4.31 5.37
N GLY A 129 -5.97 5.02 4.96
CA GLY A 129 -5.39 6.16 5.70
C GLY A 129 -6.42 7.22 6.10
N GLN A 130 -7.42 7.50 5.25
CA GLN A 130 -8.51 8.45 5.53
C GLN A 130 -9.31 8.11 6.79
N VAL A 131 -9.43 6.82 7.10
CA VAL A 131 -10.11 6.34 8.31
C VAL A 131 -9.19 6.50 9.52
N LEU A 132 -7.91 6.17 9.33
CA LEU A 132 -6.89 6.16 10.38
C LEU A 132 -6.53 7.57 10.85
N ARG A 133 -6.50 8.57 9.95
CA ARG A 133 -6.12 9.95 10.29
C ARG A 133 -6.95 10.52 11.44
N ARG A 134 -8.27 10.24 11.46
CA ARG A 134 -9.19 10.71 12.51
C ARG A 134 -8.86 10.10 13.88
N GLN A 135 -8.37 8.86 13.91
CA GLN A 135 -7.97 8.21 15.15
C GLN A 135 -6.65 8.77 15.67
N VAL A 136 -5.70 9.02 14.77
CA VAL A 136 -4.42 9.64 15.09
C VAL A 136 -4.62 11.06 15.62
N GLU A 137 -5.43 11.89 14.95
CA GLU A 137 -5.80 13.23 15.42
C GLU A 137 -6.44 13.19 16.80
N LYS A 138 -7.44 12.32 17.00
CA LYS A 138 -8.15 12.21 18.29
C LYS A 138 -7.25 11.78 19.44
N ARG A 139 -6.31 10.86 19.21
CA ARG A 139 -5.49 10.26 20.28
C ARG A 139 -4.20 11.01 20.54
N LEU A 140 -3.57 11.51 19.48
CA LEU A 140 -2.22 12.08 19.53
C LEU A 140 -2.20 13.58 19.23
N GLY A 141 -3.30 14.15 18.72
CA GLY A 141 -3.37 15.55 18.32
C GLY A 141 -2.57 15.86 17.05
N LEU A 142 -2.28 14.84 16.23
CA LEU A 142 -1.50 14.98 14.99
C LEU A 142 -2.43 15.07 13.77
N ASP A 143 -2.07 15.94 12.85
CA ASP A 143 -2.77 16.23 11.59
C ASP A 143 -1.77 16.23 10.41
N GLU A 144 -2.25 16.55 9.21
CA GLU A 144 -1.44 16.59 7.99
C GLU A 144 -0.29 17.61 8.02
N ARG A 145 -0.23 18.49 9.03
CA ARG A 145 0.82 19.51 9.19
C ARG A 145 1.80 19.17 10.30
N THR A 146 1.46 18.19 11.14
CA THR A 146 2.19 17.89 12.38
C THR A 146 2.66 16.45 12.46
N GLY A 147 2.62 15.71 11.35
CA GLY A 147 3.21 14.37 11.25
C GLY A 147 2.24 13.26 10.87
N ALA A 148 1.06 13.57 10.32
CA ALA A 148 0.09 12.59 9.82
C ALA A 148 -0.32 12.78 8.35
N ALA A 149 0.45 13.51 7.55
CA ALA A 149 0.19 13.75 6.13
C ALA A 149 0.14 12.46 5.30
N PHE A 150 0.91 11.44 5.68
CA PHE A 150 0.93 10.14 5.01
C PHE A 150 -0.42 9.40 5.10
N LEU A 151 -1.23 9.70 6.11
CA LEU A 151 -2.58 9.15 6.21
C LEU A 151 -3.58 9.88 5.28
N ASP A 152 -3.13 10.95 4.62
CA ASP A 152 -3.91 11.81 3.74
C ASP A 152 -3.13 12.25 2.47
N VAL A 153 -2.32 11.35 1.91
CA VAL A 153 -1.35 11.66 0.82
C VAL A 153 -1.95 12.47 -0.32
N TYR A 154 -3.18 12.14 -0.75
CA TYR A 154 -3.83 12.81 -1.87
C TYR A 154 -4.93 13.79 -1.44
N GLY A 155 -5.16 14.00 -0.14
CA GLY A 155 -6.23 14.88 0.33
C GLY A 155 -7.59 14.48 -0.24
N ALA A 156 -8.31 15.50 -0.73
CA ALA A 156 -9.60 15.36 -1.40
C ALA A 156 -9.57 14.45 -2.65
N ASP A 157 -8.41 14.26 -3.26
CA ASP A 157 -8.26 13.42 -4.47
C ASP A 157 -8.13 11.93 -4.16
N THR A 158 -8.03 11.52 -2.90
CA THR A 158 -7.88 10.11 -2.51
C THR A 158 -8.99 9.22 -3.10
N GLY A 159 -10.25 9.61 -2.91
CA GLY A 159 -11.41 8.88 -3.46
C GLY A 159 -11.45 8.85 -4.99
N PRO A 160 -11.35 10.01 -5.68
CA PRO A 160 -11.26 10.08 -7.13
C PRO A 160 -10.12 9.25 -7.73
N ARG A 161 -8.90 9.32 -7.17
CA ARG A 161 -7.73 8.56 -7.65
C ARG A 161 -7.93 7.06 -7.46
N TRP A 162 -8.48 6.65 -6.33
CA TRP A 162 -8.83 5.25 -6.10
C TRP A 162 -9.87 4.74 -7.11
N LYS A 163 -10.96 5.49 -7.32
CA LYS A 163 -11.99 5.13 -8.30
C LYS A 163 -11.43 5.02 -9.72
N ALA A 164 -10.59 5.96 -10.13
CA ALA A 164 -9.93 5.92 -11.44
C ALA A 164 -9.03 4.69 -11.59
N PHE A 165 -8.26 4.35 -10.55
CA PHE A 165 -7.42 3.17 -10.53
C PHE A 165 -8.24 1.86 -10.59
N LEU A 166 -9.33 1.77 -9.83
CA LEU A 166 -10.25 0.62 -9.91
C LEU A 166 -10.86 0.47 -11.31
N ASN A 167 -11.26 1.58 -11.94
CA ASN A 167 -11.78 1.56 -13.30
C ASN A 167 -10.73 1.05 -14.30
N TYR A 168 -9.46 1.40 -14.12
CA TYR A 168 -8.37 0.85 -14.91
C TYR A 168 -8.28 -0.68 -14.76
N LEU A 169 -8.27 -1.19 -13.52
CA LEU A 169 -8.22 -2.63 -13.24
C LEU A 169 -9.44 -3.39 -13.77
N ASP A 170 -10.60 -2.74 -13.87
CA ASP A 170 -11.83 -3.34 -14.40
C ASP A 170 -11.83 -3.47 -15.94
N ASN A 171 -10.97 -2.71 -16.63
CA ASN A 171 -10.95 -2.64 -18.10
C ASN A 171 -9.64 -3.11 -18.74
N VAL A 172 -8.56 -3.29 -17.96
CA VAL A 172 -7.30 -3.82 -18.47
C VAL A 172 -7.49 -5.24 -19.00
N GLN A 173 -6.89 -5.53 -20.15
CA GLN A 173 -6.90 -6.88 -20.71
C GLN A 173 -5.97 -7.75 -19.86
N SER A 174 -6.55 -8.79 -19.25
CA SER A 174 -5.83 -9.73 -18.39
C SER A 174 -6.17 -11.16 -18.78
N ASP A 175 -5.14 -11.97 -19.03
CA ASP A 175 -5.29 -13.42 -19.11
C ASP A 175 -5.08 -14.08 -17.73
N VAL A 176 -5.17 -15.40 -17.67
CA VAL A 176 -5.02 -16.17 -16.43
C VAL A 176 -3.64 -15.97 -15.80
N VAL A 177 -2.59 -15.87 -16.61
CA VAL A 177 -1.20 -15.72 -16.12
C VAL A 177 -1.00 -14.33 -15.53
N PHE A 178 -1.52 -13.30 -16.20
CA PHE A 178 -1.51 -11.92 -15.73
C PHE A 178 -2.23 -11.78 -14.39
N SER A 179 -3.46 -12.30 -14.30
CA SER A 179 -4.27 -12.21 -13.07
C SER A 179 -3.64 -12.99 -11.92
N ALA A 180 -3.05 -14.16 -12.20
CA ALA A 180 -2.32 -14.93 -11.19
C ALA A 180 -1.07 -14.20 -10.69
N ALA A 181 -0.31 -13.55 -11.58
CA ALA A 181 0.85 -12.74 -11.20
C ALA A 181 0.44 -11.55 -10.31
N ALA A 182 -0.67 -10.88 -10.64
CA ALA A 182 -1.19 -9.78 -9.84
C ALA A 182 -1.65 -10.22 -8.45
N ALA A 183 -2.44 -11.31 -8.37
CA ALA A 183 -2.86 -11.87 -7.10
C ALA A 183 -1.67 -12.28 -6.22
N LYS A 184 -0.70 -13.00 -6.82
CA LYS A 184 0.53 -13.41 -6.12
C LYS A 184 1.30 -12.20 -5.58
N ALA A 185 1.50 -11.16 -6.39
CA ALA A 185 2.21 -9.97 -5.96
C ALA A 185 1.46 -9.19 -4.86
N ALA A 186 0.13 -9.11 -4.93
CA ALA A 186 -0.68 -8.52 -3.87
C ALA A 186 -0.53 -9.32 -2.55
N HIS A 187 -0.60 -10.65 -2.60
CA HIS A 187 -0.36 -11.52 -1.44
C HIS A 187 1.03 -11.32 -0.86
N SER A 188 2.06 -11.33 -1.71
CA SER A 188 3.43 -11.10 -1.27
C SER A 188 3.59 -9.70 -0.68
N THR A 189 2.88 -8.68 -1.17
CA THR A 189 2.94 -7.32 -0.60
C THR A 189 2.40 -7.32 0.83
N PHE A 190 1.25 -7.94 1.08
CA PHE A 190 0.71 -8.09 2.43
C PHE A 190 1.66 -8.88 3.34
N ALA A 191 2.16 -10.03 2.87
CA ALA A 191 3.02 -10.90 3.66
C ALA A 191 4.36 -10.23 4.01
N CYS A 192 5.02 -9.59 3.03
CA CYS A 192 6.26 -8.84 3.25
C CYS A 192 6.04 -7.66 4.19
N PHE A 193 4.94 -6.91 4.03
CA PHE A 193 4.64 -5.77 4.87
C PHE A 193 4.35 -6.19 6.31
N GLU A 194 3.51 -7.21 6.50
CA GLU A 194 3.21 -7.75 7.83
C GLU A 194 4.47 -8.30 8.51
N HIS A 195 5.28 -9.11 7.82
CA HIS A 195 6.53 -9.63 8.35
C HIS A 195 7.49 -8.50 8.76
N TRP A 196 7.60 -7.46 7.93
CA TRP A 196 8.42 -6.29 8.23
C TRP A 196 7.93 -5.54 9.46
N LEU A 197 6.64 -5.21 9.54
CA LEU A 197 6.08 -4.49 10.68
C LEU A 197 6.17 -5.29 11.99
N ASP A 198 6.06 -6.62 11.92
CA ASP A 198 6.27 -7.53 13.04
C ASP A 198 7.72 -7.46 13.55
N GLY A 199 8.69 -7.53 12.63
CA GLY A 199 10.11 -7.41 12.95
C GLY A 199 10.53 -6.03 13.49
N GLN A 200 9.77 -4.98 13.16
CA GLN A 200 9.95 -3.63 13.72
C GLN A 200 9.20 -3.43 15.06
N GLU A 201 8.52 -4.47 15.56
CA GLU A 201 7.78 -4.46 16.83
C GLU A 201 6.74 -3.33 16.92
N VAL A 202 6.03 -3.07 15.81
CA VAL A 202 4.97 -2.04 15.71
C VAL A 202 3.56 -2.61 15.55
N LEU A 203 3.43 -3.93 15.43
CA LEU A 203 2.14 -4.64 15.45
C LEU A 203 1.76 -5.06 16.88
N LEU A 204 0.46 -5.28 17.10
CA LEU A 204 -0.12 -5.86 18.33
C LEU A 204 0.01 -7.38 18.37
#